data_AF-A0A9D6C8J1-F1
#
_entry.id   AF-A0A9D6C8J1-F1
#
_cell.length_a   1.000
_cell.length_b   1.000
_cell.length_c   1.000
_cell.angle_alpha   90.00
_cell.angle_beta   90.00
_cell.angle_gamma   90.00
#
_symmetry.space_group_name_H-M   'P 1'
#
loop_
_entity.id
_entity.type
_entity.pdbx_description
1 polymer ?
#
loop_
_entity_poly.entity_id
_entity_poly.type
_entity_poly.pdbx_seq_one_letter_code
_entity_poly.pdbx_strand_id
1 'polypeptide(L)'
;MRGVPIEYYVLAHVREDGPILCYLAGHPVSGWIRDHWGKRYRYAGLAPRCTNGAFDVKLLLPGEWIVQPGLIYAAADGEPGE
;
A
#
# COMPACT_ATOMS: atom_id res chain seq x y z
N MET A 1 11.13 1.70 -24.47
CA MET A 1 10.52 2.31 -23.27
C MET A 1 9.20 1.59 -23.00
N ARG A 2 9.17 0.61 -22.10
CA ARG A 2 7.94 -0.06 -21.69
C ARG A 2 7.41 0.65 -20.46
N GLY A 3 6.46 1.57 -20.66
CA GLY A 3 5.65 2.10 -19.57
C GLY A 3 4.76 0.98 -19.06
N VAL A 4 5.10 0.41 -17.92
CA VAL A 4 4.21 -0.52 -17.22
C VAL A 4 2.96 0.30 -16.84
N PRO A 5 1.75 -0.16 -17.21
CA PRO A 5 0.52 0.57 -16.91
C PRO A 5 0.40 0.76 -15.39
N ILE A 6 0.18 2.01 -14.99
CA ILE A 6 0.20 2.53 -13.61
C ILE A 6 -1.06 2.08 -12.82
N GLU A 7 -1.87 1.18 -13.38
CA GLU A 7 -3.25 0.96 -12.95
C GLU A 7 -3.45 -0.10 -11.87
N TYR A 8 -2.40 -0.83 -11.44
CA TYR A 8 -2.62 -2.05 -10.65
C TYR A 8 -2.09 -2.05 -9.21
N TYR A 9 -1.34 -1.04 -8.76
CA TYR A 9 -0.72 -1.08 -7.42
C TYR A 9 -1.54 -0.44 -6.30
N VAL A 10 -2.74 0.06 -6.61
CA VAL A 10 -3.64 0.63 -5.60
C VAL A 10 -4.51 -0.47 -5.01
N LEU A 11 -4.33 -0.81 -3.73
CA LEU A 11 -5.26 -1.68 -3.02
C LEU A 11 -6.50 -0.88 -2.64
N ALA A 12 -7.60 -1.16 -3.33
CA ALA A 12 -8.93 -0.67 -2.99
C ALA A 12 -9.67 -1.69 -2.09
N HIS A 13 -10.67 -1.22 -1.33
CA HIS A 13 -11.52 -2.08 -0.49
C HIS A 13 -10.79 -2.89 0.59
N VAL A 14 -9.80 -2.27 1.23
CA VAL A 14 -9.10 -2.88 2.37
C VAL A 14 -9.89 -2.70 3.67
N ARG A 15 -9.80 -3.69 4.55
CA ARG A 15 -10.34 -3.65 5.90
C ARG A 15 -9.18 -3.57 6.88
N GLU A 16 -9.31 -2.69 7.85
CA GLU A 16 -8.38 -2.57 8.96
C GLU A 16 -8.37 -3.85 9.79
N ASP A 17 -7.18 -4.36 10.10
CA ASP A 17 -7.01 -5.64 10.79
C ASP A 17 -5.97 -5.56 11.92
N GLY A 18 -6.13 -4.60 12.83
CA GLY A 18 -5.21 -4.48 13.96
C GLY A 18 -5.28 -3.15 14.67
N PRO A 19 -4.28 -2.83 15.51
CA PRO A 19 -4.21 -1.54 16.16
C PRO A 19 -3.94 -0.43 15.14
N ILE A 20 -4.60 0.71 15.36
CA ILE A 20 -4.30 1.96 14.68
C ILE A 20 -2.93 2.44 15.13
N LEU A 21 -1.98 2.55 14.20
CA LEU A 21 -0.63 3.04 14.49
C LEU A 21 -0.59 4.57 14.50
N CYS A 22 -1.33 5.22 13.61
CA CYS A 22 -1.32 6.67 13.45
C CYS A 22 -2.60 7.17 12.75
N TYR A 23 -2.76 8.48 12.63
CA TYR A 23 -3.79 9.12 11.82
C TYR A 23 -3.12 9.98 10.74
N LEU A 24 -3.42 9.71 9.47
CA LEU A 24 -2.91 10.48 8.33
C LEU A 24 -4.06 11.30 7.73
N ALA A 25 -3.97 12.63 7.81
CA ALA A 25 -5.02 13.53 7.31
C ALA A 25 -6.43 13.15 7.82
N GLY A 26 -6.52 12.77 9.11
CA GLY A 26 -7.78 12.34 9.74
C GLY A 26 -8.19 10.90 9.45
N HIS A 27 -7.44 10.14 8.64
CA HIS A 27 -7.72 8.73 8.35
C HIS A 27 -6.92 7.83 9.29
N PRO A 28 -7.56 6.89 10.00
CA PRO A 28 -6.85 5.93 10.82
C PRO A 28 -5.97 5.04 9.94
N VAL A 29 -4.70 4.91 10.33
CA VAL A 29 -3.71 4.05 9.68
C VAL A 29 -3.52 2.83 10.57
N SER A 30 -4.17 1.74 10.18
CA SER A 30 -3.99 0.45 10.85
C SER A 30 -2.66 -0.18 10.47
N GLY A 31 -1.96 -0.77 11.45
CA GLY A 31 -0.66 -1.40 11.20
C GLY A 31 -0.74 -2.64 10.31
N TRP A 32 -1.94 -3.20 10.21
CA TRP A 32 -2.28 -4.35 9.40
C TRP A 32 -3.62 -4.09 8.72
N ILE A 33 -3.72 -4.53 7.48
CA ILE A 33 -4.95 -4.49 6.70
C ILE A 33 -5.17 -5.84 6.03
N ARG A 34 -6.41 -6.12 5.67
CA ARG A 34 -6.79 -7.25 4.83
C ARG A 34 -7.48 -6.77 3.57
N ASP A 35 -7.18 -7.40 2.45
CA ASP A 35 -7.96 -7.22 1.25
C ASP A 35 -9.22 -8.11 1.26
N HIS A 36 -10.05 -8.01 0.21
CA HIS A 36 -11.30 -8.76 0.09
C HIS A 36 -11.10 -10.28 -0.08
N TRP A 37 -9.95 -10.73 -0.60
CA TRP A 37 -9.52 -12.12 -0.63
C TRP A 37 -8.97 -12.61 0.72
N GLY A 38 -8.84 -11.72 1.70
CA GLY A 38 -8.38 -12.05 3.05
C GLY A 38 -6.86 -12.11 3.21
N LYS A 39 -6.07 -11.67 2.22
CA LYS A 39 -4.62 -11.55 2.37
C LYS A 39 -4.31 -10.39 3.30
N ARG A 40 -3.34 -10.61 4.19
CA ARG A 40 -2.88 -9.60 5.14
C ARG A 40 -1.71 -8.81 4.57
N TYR A 41 -1.74 -7.52 4.84
CA TYR A 41 -0.66 -6.62 4.50
C TYR A 41 -0.26 -5.82 5.73
N ARG A 42 1.04 -5.57 5.86
CA ARG A 42 1.62 -4.80 6.95
C ARG A 42 1.98 -3.41 6.45
N TYR A 43 1.69 -2.40 7.28
CA TYR A 43 2.10 -1.03 7.01
C TYR A 43 3.63 -0.95 6.85
N ALA A 44 4.08 -0.50 5.69
CA ALA A 44 5.49 -0.36 5.33
C ALA A 44 5.94 1.11 5.34
N GLY A 45 5.05 2.06 5.06
CA GLY A 45 5.39 3.47 5.09
C GLY A 45 4.41 4.37 4.34
N LEU A 46 4.90 5.52 3.89
CA LEU A 46 4.14 6.47 3.09
C LEU A 46 4.62 6.44 1.65
N ALA A 47 3.68 6.51 0.71
CA ALA A 47 3.98 6.54 -0.70
C ALA A 47 4.70 7.86 -1.04
N PRO A 48 5.89 7.81 -1.66
CA PRO A 48 6.55 9.00 -2.13
C PRO A 48 5.63 9.69 -3.14
N ARG A 49 5.42 10.99 -2.96
CA ARG A 49 4.62 11.81 -3.88
C ARG A 49 5.56 12.53 -4.81
N CYS A 50 5.34 12.42 -6.12
CA CYS A 50 5.98 13.31 -7.07
C CYS A 50 5.54 14.76 -6.79
N THR A 51 6.35 15.71 -7.25
CA THR A 51 6.03 17.14 -7.26
C THR A 51 4.71 17.48 -7.97
N ASN A 52 4.22 16.59 -8.84
CA ASN A 52 2.92 16.71 -9.50
C ASN A 52 1.73 16.21 -8.64
N GLY A 53 1.96 15.83 -7.38
CA GLY A 53 0.93 15.32 -6.46
C GLY A 53 0.53 13.86 -6.68
N ALA A 54 0.97 13.23 -7.77
CA ALA A 54 0.80 11.81 -8.04
C ALA A 54 1.77 10.95 -7.20
N PHE A 55 1.39 9.72 -6.87
CA PHE A 55 2.28 8.79 -6.20
C PHE A 55 3.37 8.31 -7.16
N ASP A 56 4.61 8.30 -6.71
CA ASP A 56 5.74 7.78 -7.46
C ASP A 56 5.75 6.25 -7.35
N VAL A 57 4.96 5.62 -8.22
CA VAL A 57 4.86 4.16 -8.28
C VAL A 57 6.13 3.49 -8.77
N LYS A 58 7.08 4.25 -9.34
CA LYS A 58 8.35 3.70 -9.83
C LYS A 58 9.32 3.40 -8.69
N LEU A 59 9.09 4.01 -7.53
CA LEU A 59 9.83 3.75 -6.30
C LEU A 59 9.23 2.61 -5.48
N LEU A 60 8.08 2.05 -5.86
CA LEU A 60 7.55 0.87 -5.19
C LEU A 60 8.39 -0.37 -5.52
N LEU A 61 8.75 -1.09 -4.47
CA LEU A 61 9.36 -2.39 -4.54
C LEU A 61 8.32 -3.46 -4.90
N PRO A 62 8.75 -4.59 -5.47
CA PRO A 62 7.88 -5.73 -5.70
C PRO A 62 7.25 -6.19 -4.37
N GLY A 63 5.92 -6.34 -4.36
CA GLY A 63 5.16 -6.76 -3.17
C GLY A 63 4.67 -5.62 -2.28
N GLU A 64 5.01 -4.37 -2.62
CA GLU A 64 4.44 -3.18 -2.00
C GLU A 64 3.20 -2.70 -2.76
N TRP A 65 2.26 -2.13 -2.01
CA TRP A 65 0.96 -1.68 -2.51
C TRP A 65 0.63 -0.31 -1.92
N ILE A 66 0.06 0.56 -2.74
CA ILE A 66 -0.41 1.87 -2.30
C ILE A 66 -1.87 1.74 -1.86
N VAL A 67 -2.18 2.26 -0.68
CA VAL A 67 -3.54 2.40 -0.17
C VAL A 67 -3.82 3.90 -0.03
N GLN A 68 -4.95 4.38 -0.52
CA GLN A 68 -5.31 5.78 -0.32
C GLN A 68 -5.47 6.09 1.18
N PRO A 69 -5.00 7.27 1.65
CA PRO A 69 -4.60 8.46 0.89
C PRO A 69 -3.10 8.56 0.55
N GLY A 70 -2.34 7.45 0.54
CA GLY A 70 -0.91 7.45 0.20
C GLY A 70 -0.07 6.63 1.17
N LEU A 71 -0.61 5.52 1.66
CA LEU A 71 0.05 4.58 2.56
C LEU A 71 0.64 3.46 1.73
N ILE A 72 1.83 2.97 2.10
CA ILE A 72 2.40 1.76 1.53
C ILE A 72 2.16 0.60 2.49
N TYR A 73 1.66 -0.49 1.94
CA TYR A 73 1.50 -1.76 2.62
C TYR A 73 2.24 -2.85 1.86
N ALA A 74 3.01 -3.66 2.57
CA ALA A 74 3.68 -4.83 2.00
C ALA A 74 2.90 -6.10 2.37
N ALA A 75 2.91 -7.09 1.49
CA ALA A 75 2.36 -8.40 1.82
C ALA A 75 3.03 -8.94 3.10
N ALA A 76 2.23 -9.30 4.10
CA ALA A 76 2.73 -9.83 5.36
C ALA A 76 3.29 -11.26 5.22
N ASP A 77 2.75 -11.97 4.22
CA ASP A 77 3.17 -13.30 3.82
C ASP A 77 4.38 -13.13 2.91
N GLY A 78 5.56 -13.05 3.52
CA GLY A 78 6.82 -13.13 2.82
C GLY A 78 7.03 -14.56 2.32
N GLU A 79 6.23 -15.01 1.38
CA GLU A 79 6.65 -16.06 0.46
C GLU A 79 7.32 -15.31 -0.69
N PRO A 80 8.66 -15.16 -0.71
CA PRO A 80 9.33 -14.89 -1.97
C PRO A 80 8.93 -16.05 -2.88
N GLY A 81 8.04 -15.79 -3.83
CA GLY A 81 7.74 -16.75 -4.88
C GLY A 81 9.07 -17.16 -5.51
N GLU A 82 9.40 -18.43 -5.33
CA GLU A 82 10.55 -19.14 -5.89
C GLU A 82 10.75 -18.90 -7.39
#